data_AF-Q2LTH8-F1
#
_entry.id   AF-Q2LTH8-F1
#
_cell.length_a   1.000
_cell.length_b   1.000
_cell.length_c   1.000
_cell.angle_alpha   90.00
_cell.angle_beta   90.00
_cell.angle_gamma   90.00
#
_symmetry.space_group_name_H-M   'P 1'
#
loop_
_entity.id
_entity.type
_entity.pdbx_description
1 polymer ?
#
loop_
_entity_poly.entity_id
_entity_poly.type
_entity_poly.pdbx_seq_one_letter_code
_entity_poly.pdbx_strand_id
1 'polypeptide(L)'
;MKGELAMLKKTVFVTILVFLSTIVLLACAGDNKPAEMALKAAEEAVNTARTEAVKYVPDQMQSLEDSLAAVKDKFAKKEYQAVITEAKDLAGKAKEVLEAAKLKKEEMTASWTNLSQELPKMVETMQGKVDLLAKSKKLPADLTTEKFDEAKAGLAAVKEEWAKAMESFNAGRVADAVNSANAIKEKATRTMGILGLAAPAAESAAAPAPAAETPAPAAAEPAAAAVETKDGADKGDKTQWLQNALNQLGADPKLTVDGRFGPATRRAVMKFQTTAGIPADGKAGPATEAAIKEKLAKVR
;
A
#
# COMPACT_ATOMS: atom_id res chain seq x y z
N MET A 1 22.54 53.22 -29.66
CA MET A 1 22.98 52.60 -28.39
C MET A 1 23.48 51.16 -28.63
N LYS A 2 24.73 50.98 -29.08
CA LYS A 2 25.34 49.64 -29.28
C LYS A 2 26.82 49.54 -28.84
N GLY A 3 27.41 50.62 -28.31
CA GLY A 3 28.83 50.67 -27.91
C GLY A 3 29.12 50.38 -26.43
N GLU A 4 28.16 50.60 -25.54
CA GLU A 4 28.37 50.51 -24.08
C GLU A 4 28.44 49.07 -23.55
N LEU A 5 27.84 48.11 -24.27
CA LEU A 5 27.69 46.72 -23.83
C LEU A 5 28.97 45.86 -23.98
N ALA A 6 30.03 46.41 -24.58
CA ALA A 6 31.25 45.67 -24.91
C ALA A 6 32.36 45.76 -23.84
N MET A 7 32.47 46.89 -23.12
CA MET A 7 33.53 47.09 -22.12
C MET A 7 33.27 46.29 -20.83
N LEU A 8 32.03 46.23 -20.36
CA LEU A 8 31.70 45.62 -19.07
C LEU A 8 31.94 44.10 -19.02
N LYS A 9 31.89 43.40 -20.16
CA LYS A 9 32.18 41.95 -20.23
C LYS A 9 33.67 41.60 -20.15
N LYS A 10 34.57 42.51 -20.54
CA LYS A 10 36.02 42.23 -20.52
C LYS A 10 36.63 42.40 -19.14
N THR A 11 36.17 43.40 -18.38
CA THR A 11 36.67 43.66 -17.02
C THR A 11 36.30 42.54 -16.04
N VAL A 12 35.09 41.96 -16.16
CA VAL A 12 34.62 40.86 -15.28
C VAL A 12 35.41 39.56 -15.49
N PHE A 13 35.90 39.30 -16.70
CA PHE A 13 36.60 38.03 -17.00
C PHE A 13 38.05 38.00 -16.51
N VAL A 14 38.70 39.17 -16.35
CA VAL A 14 40.11 39.25 -15.93
C VAL A 14 40.25 39.14 -14.40
N THR A 15 39.27 39.59 -13.61
CA THR A 15 39.28 39.46 -12.14
C THR A 15 39.04 38.03 -11.64
N ILE A 16 38.60 37.10 -12.51
CA ILE A 16 38.33 35.70 -12.17
C ILE A 16 39.60 34.83 -12.19
N LEU A 17 40.70 35.30 -12.79
CA LEU A 17 41.90 34.49 -13.06
C LEU A 17 43.10 34.75 -12.12
N VAL A 18 42.92 35.51 -11.02
CA VAL A 18 43.99 35.83 -10.04
C VAL A 18 43.66 35.36 -8.60
N PHE A 19 42.53 34.68 -8.39
CA PHE A 19 42.14 34.09 -7.10
C PHE A 19 42.25 32.56 -7.05
N LEU A 20 43.20 31.98 -7.81
CA LEU A 20 43.44 30.52 -7.87
C LEU A 20 44.72 30.06 -7.14
N SER A 21 45.25 30.86 -6.20
CA SER A 21 46.35 30.40 -5.34
C SER A 21 46.48 31.21 -4.04
N THR A 22 45.70 30.85 -3.02
CA THR A 22 46.14 30.83 -1.60
C THR A 22 45.07 30.21 -0.70
N ILE A 23 45.52 29.52 0.36
CA ILE A 23 44.74 28.99 1.51
C ILE A 23 43.82 27.80 1.19
N VAL A 24 44.48 26.64 1.10
CA VAL A 24 44.02 25.44 1.80
C VAL A 24 44.03 25.72 3.31
N LEU A 25 43.09 25.12 4.06
CA LEU A 25 42.82 25.28 5.51
C LEU A 25 42.08 26.56 5.94
N LEU A 26 40.74 26.48 5.94
CA LEU A 26 39.94 27.03 7.04
C LEU A 26 38.85 26.02 7.47
N ALA A 27 39.29 24.97 8.17
CA ALA A 27 38.37 24.11 8.91
C ALA A 27 37.91 24.83 10.20
N CYS A 28 36.69 24.54 10.64
CA CYS A 28 36.12 24.91 11.95
C CYS A 28 35.76 26.40 12.19
N ALA A 29 34.64 26.86 11.61
CA ALA A 29 33.80 27.91 12.23
C ALA A 29 32.30 27.82 11.82
N GLY A 30 31.49 27.21 12.67
CA GLY A 30 30.20 27.77 13.13
C GLY A 30 28.97 27.89 12.24
N ASP A 31 29.05 27.92 10.90
CA ASP A 31 27.87 28.24 10.07
C ASP A 31 26.92 27.03 9.86
N ASN A 32 26.00 26.84 10.80
CA ASN A 32 24.93 25.83 10.76
C ASN A 32 23.80 26.16 9.75
N LYS A 33 23.76 27.38 9.22
CA LYS A 33 22.69 27.89 8.34
C LYS A 33 22.36 26.97 7.14
N PRO A 34 23.31 26.33 6.44
CA PRO A 34 22.99 25.42 5.34
C PRO A 34 22.22 24.17 5.80
N ALA A 35 22.55 23.64 6.98
CA ALA A 35 21.86 22.51 7.59
C ALA A 35 20.48 22.90 8.14
N GLU A 36 20.36 24.12 8.70
CA GLU A 36 19.09 24.68 9.16
C GLU A 36 18.11 24.89 7.98
N MET A 37 18.58 25.48 6.87
CA MET A 37 17.78 25.63 5.65
C MET A 37 17.36 24.29 5.05
N ALA A 38 18.27 23.30 5.02
CA ALA A 38 17.97 21.96 4.53
C ALA A 38 16.92 21.26 5.40
N LEU A 39 17.07 21.31 6.73
CA LEU A 39 16.10 20.77 7.69
C LEU A 39 14.73 21.43 7.53
N LYS A 40 14.67 22.77 7.44
CA LYS A 40 13.42 23.50 7.24
C LYS A 40 12.72 23.09 5.92
N ALA A 41 13.47 22.96 4.83
CA ALA A 41 12.92 22.50 3.55
C ALA A 41 12.37 21.06 3.63
N ALA A 42 13.00 20.18 4.42
CA ALA A 42 12.49 18.85 4.69
C ALA A 42 11.21 18.87 5.55
N GLU A 43 11.15 19.71 6.60
CA GLU A 43 9.95 19.92 7.40
C GLU A 43 8.77 20.42 6.56
N GLU A 44 8.98 21.43 5.71
CA GLU A 44 7.95 21.95 4.81
C GLU A 44 7.45 20.88 3.83
N ALA A 45 8.35 20.07 3.26
CA ALA A 45 7.99 18.97 2.38
C ALA A 45 7.19 17.86 3.12
N VAL A 46 7.63 17.44 4.30
CA VAL A 46 6.94 16.43 5.14
C VAL A 46 5.57 16.94 5.59
N ASN A 47 5.46 18.20 6.03
CA ASN A 47 4.18 18.83 6.40
C ASN A 47 3.22 18.92 5.21
N THR A 48 3.72 19.22 4.01
CA THR A 48 2.93 19.23 2.78
C THR A 48 2.38 17.83 2.47
N ALA A 49 3.23 16.80 2.56
CA ALA A 49 2.83 15.41 2.35
C ALA A 49 1.77 14.96 3.37
N ARG A 50 1.96 15.30 4.65
CA ARG A 50 1.13 14.88 5.80
C ARG A 50 -0.37 15.04 5.58
N THR A 51 -0.77 16.15 4.95
CA THR A 51 -2.19 16.52 4.76
C THR A 51 -3.00 15.44 4.04
N GLU A 52 -2.42 14.76 3.04
CA GLU A 52 -3.07 13.63 2.36
C GLU A 52 -2.45 12.29 2.78
N ALA A 53 -1.15 12.23 3.07
CA ALA A 53 -0.45 10.99 3.39
C ALA A 53 -0.99 10.27 4.64
N VAL A 54 -1.39 11.01 5.69
CA VAL A 54 -2.03 10.42 6.88
C VAL A 54 -3.34 9.69 6.54
N LYS A 55 -4.08 10.16 5.53
CA LYS A 55 -5.40 9.63 5.16
C LYS A 55 -5.32 8.37 4.29
N TYR A 56 -4.28 8.27 3.45
CA TYR A 56 -4.20 7.25 2.39
C TYR A 56 -2.98 6.32 2.48
N VAL A 57 -1.87 6.77 3.07
CA VAL A 57 -0.62 6.00 3.22
C VAL A 57 0.02 6.21 4.61
N PRO A 58 -0.70 5.94 5.71
CA PRO A 58 -0.25 6.25 7.08
C PRO A 58 1.10 5.60 7.44
N ASP A 59 1.34 4.35 7.03
CA ASP A 59 2.63 3.66 7.22
C ASP A 59 3.81 4.43 6.61
N GLN A 60 3.62 5.01 5.41
CA GLN A 60 4.66 5.80 4.75
C GLN A 60 4.84 7.16 5.41
N MET A 61 3.75 7.76 5.90
CA MET A 61 3.82 9.02 6.65
C MET A 61 4.58 8.84 7.96
N GLN A 62 4.32 7.77 8.72
CA GLN A 62 5.07 7.46 9.94
C GLN A 62 6.56 7.34 9.64
N SER A 63 6.94 6.62 8.57
CA SER A 63 8.34 6.49 8.17
C SER A 63 9.01 7.83 7.80
N LEU A 64 8.26 8.81 7.30
CA LEU A 64 8.76 10.18 7.10
C LEU A 64 8.94 10.94 8.43
N GLU A 65 8.00 10.80 9.37
CA GLU A 65 8.09 11.43 10.70
C GLU A 65 9.28 10.88 11.50
N ASP A 66 9.50 9.56 11.47
CA ASP A 66 10.65 8.90 12.08
C ASP A 66 11.97 9.36 11.44
N SER A 67 12.01 9.46 10.11
CA SER A 67 13.17 9.97 9.36
C SER A 67 13.46 11.44 9.70
N LEU A 68 12.42 12.27 9.84
CA LEU A 68 12.56 13.68 10.22
C LEU A 68 13.11 13.82 11.65
N ALA A 69 12.66 12.99 12.59
CA ALA A 69 13.19 12.95 13.95
C ALA A 69 14.68 12.58 13.97
N ALA A 70 15.11 11.60 13.16
CA ALA A 70 16.52 11.23 13.05
C ALA A 70 17.40 12.37 12.49
N VAL A 71 16.92 13.11 11.48
CA VAL A 71 17.65 14.27 10.92
C VAL A 71 17.75 15.41 11.96
N LYS A 72 16.72 15.63 12.78
CA LYS A 72 16.74 16.61 13.87
C LYS A 72 17.74 16.26 14.97
N ASP A 73 17.81 14.99 15.37
CA ASP A 73 18.80 14.48 16.32
C ASP A 73 20.24 14.69 15.81
N LYS A 74 20.50 14.43 14.52
CA LYS A 74 21.79 14.73 13.87
C LYS A 74 22.13 16.22 13.87
N PHE A 75 21.15 17.10 13.69
CA PHE A 75 21.36 18.55 13.81
C PHE A 75 21.74 18.96 15.24
N ALA A 76 21.08 18.40 16.26
CA ALA A 76 21.45 18.62 17.66
C ALA A 76 22.86 18.10 18.00
N LYS A 77 23.28 16.98 17.39
CA LYS A 77 24.64 16.41 17.47
C LYS A 77 25.68 17.17 16.64
N LYS A 78 25.28 18.23 15.92
CA LYS A 78 26.13 19.06 15.04
C LYS A 78 26.69 18.30 13.83
N GLU A 79 26.05 17.21 13.42
CA GLU A 79 26.39 16.40 12.23
C GLU A 79 25.91 17.10 10.93
N TYR A 80 26.23 18.39 10.77
CA TYR A 80 25.59 19.27 9.78
C TYR A 80 25.70 18.80 8.33
N GLN A 81 26.77 18.10 7.93
CA GLN A 81 26.90 17.53 6.58
C GLN A 81 25.94 16.35 6.35
N ALA A 82 25.73 15.50 7.36
CA ALA A 82 24.73 14.42 7.31
C ALA A 82 23.33 15.02 7.23
N VAL A 83 23.04 16.07 8.03
CA VAL A 83 21.76 16.80 7.97
C VAL A 83 21.47 17.35 6.58
N ILE A 84 22.42 18.03 5.93
CA ILE A 84 22.21 18.60 4.58
C ILE A 84 21.82 17.52 3.57
N THR A 85 22.48 16.36 3.62
CA THR A 85 22.23 15.24 2.72
C THR A 85 20.89 14.58 3.02
N GLU A 86 20.69 14.15 4.27
CA GLU A 86 19.51 13.38 4.66
C GLU A 86 18.22 14.21 4.66
N ALA A 87 18.29 15.51 4.97
CA ALA A 87 17.14 16.41 4.84
C ALA A 87 16.73 16.59 3.37
N LYS A 88 17.69 16.67 2.44
CA LYS A 88 17.41 16.74 1.01
C LYS A 88 16.77 15.45 0.49
N ASP A 89 17.28 14.29 0.91
CA ASP A 89 16.72 12.99 0.55
C ASP A 89 15.31 12.81 1.16
N LEU A 90 15.10 13.28 2.40
CA LEU A 90 13.80 13.28 3.06
C LEU A 90 12.78 14.18 2.34
N ALA A 91 13.20 15.36 1.87
CA ALA A 91 12.35 16.22 1.04
C ALA A 91 12.00 15.57 -0.33
N GLY A 92 12.87 14.71 -0.85
CA GLY A 92 12.58 13.83 -1.99
C GLY A 92 11.51 12.79 -1.66
N LYS A 93 11.74 11.97 -0.63
CA LYS A 93 10.80 10.95 -0.15
C LYS A 93 9.42 11.53 0.19
N ALA A 94 9.36 12.73 0.78
CA ALA A 94 8.10 13.40 1.09
C ALA A 94 7.25 13.67 -0.17
N LYS A 95 7.88 14.01 -1.30
CA LYS A 95 7.18 14.16 -2.59
C LYS A 95 6.70 12.81 -3.12
N GLU A 96 7.52 11.76 -3.04
CA GLU A 96 7.14 10.41 -3.45
C GLU A 96 5.92 9.89 -2.67
N VAL A 97 5.89 10.12 -1.35
CA VAL A 97 4.76 9.75 -0.48
C VAL A 97 3.52 10.60 -0.76
N LEU A 98 3.67 11.88 -1.12
CA LEU A 98 2.54 12.70 -1.57
C LEU A 98 1.94 12.18 -2.89
N GLU A 99 2.75 11.78 -3.86
CA GLU A 99 2.23 11.16 -5.09
C GLU A 99 1.61 9.79 -4.82
N ALA A 100 2.21 8.98 -3.94
CA ALA A 100 1.62 7.70 -3.49
C ALA A 100 0.26 7.90 -2.80
N ALA A 101 0.11 8.96 -1.99
CA ALA A 101 -1.16 9.32 -1.35
C ALA A 101 -2.24 9.69 -2.37
N LYS A 102 -1.90 10.45 -3.43
CA LYS A 102 -2.81 10.79 -4.54
C LYS A 102 -3.26 9.54 -5.30
N LEU A 103 -2.31 8.70 -5.72
CA LEU A 103 -2.63 7.44 -6.42
C LEU A 103 -3.50 6.52 -5.56
N LYS A 104 -3.25 6.46 -4.24
CA LYS A 104 -4.05 5.64 -3.33
C LYS A 104 -5.46 6.20 -3.10
N LYS A 105 -5.61 7.53 -3.11
CA LYS A 105 -6.92 8.21 -3.12
C LYS A 105 -7.71 7.93 -4.40
N GLU A 106 -7.06 7.93 -5.56
CA GLU A 106 -7.69 7.55 -6.85
C GLU A 106 -8.13 6.09 -6.84
N GLU A 107 -7.27 5.17 -6.39
CA GLU A 107 -7.59 3.74 -6.24
C GLU A 107 -8.80 3.52 -5.30
N MET A 108 -8.84 4.21 -4.15
CA MET A 108 -9.97 4.16 -3.23
C MET A 108 -11.25 4.77 -3.83
N THR A 109 -11.14 5.85 -4.61
CA THR A 109 -12.30 6.48 -5.29
C THR A 109 -12.88 5.54 -6.37
N ALA A 110 -12.03 4.82 -7.09
CA ALA A 110 -12.46 3.78 -8.03
C ALA A 110 -13.12 2.60 -7.29
N SER A 111 -12.55 2.15 -6.16
CA SER A 111 -13.16 1.12 -5.30
C SER A 111 -14.54 1.53 -4.78
N TRP A 112 -14.69 2.78 -4.32
CA TRP A 112 -15.99 3.35 -3.92
C TRP A 112 -16.99 3.37 -5.07
N THR A 113 -16.55 3.73 -6.28
CA THR A 113 -17.42 3.76 -7.47
C THR A 113 -17.98 2.38 -7.79
N ASN A 114 -17.18 1.32 -7.68
CA ASN A 114 -17.66 -0.05 -7.85
C ASN A 114 -18.62 -0.46 -6.72
N LEU A 115 -18.23 -0.25 -5.46
CA LEU A 115 -19.03 -0.63 -4.29
C LEU A 115 -20.39 0.09 -4.25
N SER A 116 -20.44 1.38 -4.64
CA SER A 116 -21.68 2.16 -4.72
C SER A 116 -22.62 1.74 -5.86
N GLN A 117 -22.13 0.97 -6.85
CA GLN A 117 -22.98 0.34 -7.87
C GLN A 117 -23.42 -1.09 -7.49
N GLU A 118 -22.65 -1.79 -6.65
CA GLU A 118 -22.94 -3.15 -6.20
C GLU A 118 -23.88 -3.19 -4.97
N LEU A 119 -23.58 -2.38 -3.95
CA LEU A 119 -24.26 -2.42 -2.65
C LEU A 119 -25.76 -2.12 -2.73
N PRO A 120 -26.24 -1.08 -3.46
CA PRO A 120 -27.67 -0.85 -3.62
C PRO A 120 -28.41 -2.03 -4.26
N LYS A 121 -27.80 -2.73 -5.23
CA LYS A 121 -28.40 -3.91 -5.90
C LYS A 121 -28.53 -5.10 -4.96
N MET A 122 -27.52 -5.32 -4.10
CA MET A 122 -27.61 -6.33 -3.04
C MET A 122 -28.70 -5.97 -2.02
N VAL A 123 -28.81 -4.70 -1.63
CA VAL A 123 -29.88 -4.21 -0.73
C VAL A 123 -31.27 -4.39 -1.32
N GLU A 124 -31.46 -4.09 -2.60
CA GLU A 124 -32.71 -4.31 -3.33
C GLU A 124 -33.07 -5.80 -3.40
N THR A 125 -32.09 -6.66 -3.71
CA THR A 125 -32.26 -8.12 -3.77
C THR A 125 -32.67 -8.69 -2.40
N MET A 126 -32.01 -8.26 -1.33
CA MET A 126 -32.36 -8.64 0.05
C MET A 126 -33.75 -8.14 0.43
N GLN A 127 -34.10 -6.89 0.11
CA GLN A 127 -35.43 -6.33 0.36
C GLN A 127 -36.52 -7.13 -0.32
N GLY A 128 -36.38 -7.41 -1.63
CA GLY A 128 -37.35 -8.20 -2.39
C GLY A 128 -37.56 -9.59 -1.79
N LYS A 129 -36.48 -10.27 -1.38
CA LYS A 129 -36.57 -11.58 -0.71
C LYS A 129 -37.23 -11.51 0.67
N VAL A 130 -36.90 -10.50 1.48
CA VAL A 130 -37.54 -10.25 2.77
C VAL A 130 -39.03 -10.02 2.61
N ASP A 131 -39.45 -9.21 1.63
CA ASP A 131 -40.87 -8.92 1.37
C ASP A 131 -41.64 -10.14 0.85
N LEU A 132 -41.01 -10.98 0.03
CA LEU A 132 -41.59 -12.25 -0.43
C LEU A 132 -41.78 -13.24 0.72
N LEU A 133 -40.77 -13.39 1.59
CA LEU A 133 -40.82 -14.26 2.76
C LEU A 133 -41.82 -13.76 3.80
N ALA A 134 -41.92 -12.44 4.03
CA ALA A 134 -42.88 -11.84 4.95
C ALA A 134 -44.35 -12.05 4.51
N LYS A 135 -44.59 -12.18 3.19
CA LYS A 135 -45.92 -12.49 2.62
C LYS A 135 -46.20 -14.00 2.53
N SER A 136 -45.22 -14.85 2.80
CA SER A 136 -45.36 -16.31 2.66
C SER A 136 -45.98 -16.95 3.90
N LYS A 137 -46.98 -17.82 3.71
CA LYS A 137 -47.67 -18.51 4.83
C LYS A 137 -46.79 -19.48 5.63
N LYS A 138 -45.65 -19.89 5.09
CA LYS A 138 -44.62 -20.71 5.74
C LYS A 138 -43.25 -20.25 5.23
N LEU A 139 -42.26 -20.21 6.11
CA LEU A 139 -40.86 -20.00 5.74
C LEU A 139 -40.24 -21.30 5.17
N PRO A 140 -39.15 -21.21 4.38
CA PRO A 140 -38.35 -22.38 3.99
C PRO A 140 -37.81 -23.14 5.20
N ALA A 141 -37.62 -24.45 5.08
CA ALA A 141 -37.23 -25.31 6.21
C ALA A 141 -35.91 -24.90 6.89
N ASP A 142 -34.95 -24.38 6.12
CA ASP A 142 -33.64 -23.95 6.61
C ASP A 142 -33.63 -22.57 7.30
N LEU A 143 -34.75 -21.83 7.17
CA LEU A 143 -34.93 -20.46 7.66
C LEU A 143 -35.93 -20.42 8.83
N THR A 144 -35.40 -20.41 10.05
CA THR A 144 -36.20 -20.20 11.26
C THR A 144 -36.70 -18.75 11.35
N THR A 145 -37.74 -18.51 12.15
CA THR A 145 -38.24 -17.15 12.43
C THR A 145 -37.13 -16.25 12.98
N GLU A 146 -36.32 -16.75 13.91
CA GLU A 146 -35.18 -16.03 14.49
C GLU A 146 -34.17 -15.58 13.43
N LYS A 147 -33.75 -16.49 12.55
CA LYS A 147 -32.87 -16.17 11.40
C LYS A 147 -33.53 -15.18 10.45
N PHE A 148 -34.85 -15.27 10.23
CA PHE A 148 -35.56 -14.32 9.38
C PHE A 148 -35.62 -12.91 9.98
N ASP A 149 -35.80 -12.80 11.30
CA ASP A 149 -35.75 -11.52 12.00
C ASP A 149 -34.32 -10.97 12.10
N GLU A 150 -33.31 -11.82 12.29
CA GLU A 150 -31.88 -11.47 12.14
C GLU A 150 -31.61 -10.90 10.74
N ALA A 151 -32.13 -11.51 9.67
CA ALA A 151 -31.96 -11.02 8.32
C ALA A 151 -32.64 -9.66 8.06
N LYS A 152 -33.82 -9.41 8.67
CA LYS A 152 -34.46 -8.08 8.63
C LYS A 152 -33.61 -7.03 9.34
N ALA A 153 -33.08 -7.36 10.53
CA ALA A 153 -32.22 -6.48 11.30
C ALA A 153 -30.90 -6.19 10.54
N GLY A 154 -30.29 -7.23 9.94
CA GLY A 154 -29.12 -7.11 9.08
C GLY A 154 -29.37 -6.20 7.87
N LEU A 155 -30.51 -6.34 7.18
CA LEU A 155 -30.90 -5.46 6.09
C LEU A 155 -31.12 -4.00 6.54
N ALA A 156 -31.73 -3.79 7.71
CA ALA A 156 -31.90 -2.44 8.27
C ALA A 156 -30.55 -1.79 8.61
N ALA A 157 -29.65 -2.53 9.27
CA ALA A 157 -28.30 -2.08 9.60
C ALA A 157 -27.47 -1.79 8.34
N VAL A 158 -27.53 -2.64 7.31
CA VAL A 158 -26.88 -2.41 6.01
C VAL A 158 -27.34 -1.09 5.37
N LYS A 159 -28.64 -0.78 5.41
CA LYS A 159 -29.18 0.50 4.88
C LYS A 159 -28.70 1.71 5.68
N GLU A 160 -28.73 1.62 7.00
CA GLU A 160 -28.31 2.70 7.90
C GLU A 160 -26.80 2.98 7.75
N GLU A 161 -25.98 1.95 7.75
CA GLU A 161 -24.54 2.05 7.57
C GLU A 161 -24.17 2.55 6.16
N TRP A 162 -24.93 2.17 5.13
CA TRP A 162 -24.75 2.70 3.78
C TRP A 162 -25.00 4.21 3.71
N ALA A 163 -26.01 4.72 4.42
CA ALA A 163 -26.23 6.17 4.53
C ALA A 163 -25.04 6.88 5.20
N LYS A 164 -24.49 6.32 6.28
CA LYS A 164 -23.29 6.86 6.96
C LYS A 164 -22.01 6.78 6.11
N ALA A 165 -21.89 5.75 5.27
CA ALA A 165 -20.80 5.62 4.31
C ALA A 165 -20.88 6.70 3.22
N MET A 166 -22.08 6.95 2.68
CA MET A 166 -22.36 8.05 1.74
C MET A 166 -22.05 9.43 2.36
N GLU A 167 -22.41 9.65 3.63
CA GLU A 167 -22.06 10.88 4.36
C GLU A 167 -20.54 11.06 4.48
N SER A 168 -19.80 10.00 4.83
CA SER A 168 -18.34 10.03 4.87
C SER A 168 -17.73 10.35 3.51
N PHE A 169 -18.26 9.77 2.43
CA PHE A 169 -17.80 10.07 1.07
C PHE A 169 -18.05 11.53 0.68
N ASN A 170 -19.27 12.03 0.92
CA ASN A 170 -19.65 13.42 0.63
C ASN A 170 -18.85 14.44 1.47
N ALA A 171 -18.41 14.06 2.67
CA ALA A 171 -17.49 14.82 3.50
C ALA A 171 -16.01 14.74 3.05
N GLY A 172 -15.72 14.11 1.90
CA GLY A 172 -14.36 13.92 1.36
C GLY A 172 -13.52 12.86 2.10
N ARG A 173 -14.11 12.10 3.02
CA ARG A 173 -13.46 11.04 3.80
C ARG A 173 -13.53 9.71 3.04
N VAL A 174 -12.88 9.68 1.88
CA VAL A 174 -12.93 8.55 0.93
C VAL A 174 -12.45 7.24 1.58
N ALA A 175 -11.40 7.29 2.40
CA ALA A 175 -10.90 6.11 3.11
C ALA A 175 -11.94 5.52 4.08
N ASP A 176 -12.55 6.37 4.93
CA ASP A 176 -13.61 5.97 5.87
C ASP A 176 -14.82 5.38 5.14
N ALA A 177 -15.21 6.00 4.02
CA ALA A 177 -16.31 5.56 3.19
C ALA A 177 -16.06 4.18 2.57
N VAL A 178 -14.88 3.95 1.96
CA VAL A 178 -14.50 2.65 1.37
C VAL A 178 -14.40 1.56 2.43
N ASN A 179 -13.80 1.87 3.59
CA ASN A 179 -13.71 0.91 4.70
C ASN A 179 -15.12 0.53 5.21
N SER A 180 -16.01 1.50 5.34
CA SER A 180 -17.42 1.28 5.70
C SER A 180 -18.14 0.45 4.63
N ALA A 181 -18.00 0.78 3.34
CA ALA A 181 -18.61 0.03 2.23
C ALA A 181 -18.18 -1.45 2.20
N ASN A 182 -16.92 -1.76 2.49
CA ASN A 182 -16.45 -3.14 2.58
C ASN A 182 -17.09 -3.89 3.77
N ALA A 183 -17.17 -3.27 4.95
CA ALA A 183 -17.86 -3.86 6.10
C ALA A 183 -19.37 -4.08 5.83
N ILE A 184 -20.01 -3.15 5.12
CA ILE A 184 -21.40 -3.27 4.69
C ILE A 184 -21.57 -4.40 3.66
N LYS A 185 -20.60 -4.58 2.73
CA LYS A 185 -20.59 -5.70 1.78
C LYS A 185 -20.50 -7.05 2.49
N GLU A 186 -19.69 -7.17 3.54
CA GLU A 186 -19.68 -8.38 4.37
C GLU A 186 -21.03 -8.63 5.06
N LYS A 187 -21.63 -7.59 5.69
CA LYS A 187 -22.94 -7.70 6.36
C LYS A 187 -24.06 -8.05 5.38
N ALA A 188 -24.06 -7.44 4.19
CA ALA A 188 -24.99 -7.77 3.11
C ALA A 188 -24.82 -9.22 2.65
N THR A 189 -23.58 -9.68 2.46
CA THR A 189 -23.28 -11.07 2.07
C THR A 189 -23.76 -12.08 3.13
N ARG A 190 -23.54 -11.80 4.43
CA ARG A 190 -24.05 -12.63 5.53
C ARG A 190 -25.58 -12.66 5.54
N THR A 191 -26.22 -11.50 5.40
CA THR A 191 -27.69 -11.36 5.35
C THR A 191 -28.30 -12.10 4.15
N MET A 192 -27.68 -12.02 2.97
CA MET A 192 -28.05 -12.82 1.80
C MET A 192 -27.91 -14.33 2.05
N GLY A 193 -26.84 -14.75 2.72
CA GLY A 193 -26.65 -16.15 3.13
C GLY A 193 -27.79 -16.66 4.02
N ILE A 194 -28.19 -15.88 5.04
CA ILE A 194 -29.32 -16.21 5.92
C ILE A 194 -30.63 -16.31 5.12
N LEU A 195 -30.86 -15.40 4.18
CA LEU A 195 -32.07 -15.39 3.33
C LEU A 195 -32.12 -16.51 2.26
N GLY A 196 -31.11 -17.39 2.19
CA GLY A 196 -31.00 -18.40 1.14
C GLY A 196 -30.82 -17.78 -0.25
N LEU A 197 -30.17 -16.62 -0.33
CA LEU A 197 -29.79 -15.92 -1.58
C LEU A 197 -28.34 -16.18 -1.99
N ALA A 198 -27.68 -17.18 -1.39
CA ALA A 198 -26.34 -17.58 -1.81
C ALA A 198 -26.35 -18.01 -3.28
N ALA A 199 -25.33 -17.59 -4.04
CA ALA A 199 -25.04 -18.19 -5.35
C ALA A 199 -24.91 -19.71 -5.19
N PRO A 200 -25.35 -20.52 -6.17
CA PRO A 200 -25.61 -21.94 -5.97
C PRO A 200 -24.36 -22.70 -5.51
N ALA A 201 -24.38 -23.11 -4.25
CA ALA A 201 -23.40 -24.00 -3.66
C ALA A 201 -24.08 -25.33 -3.32
N ALA A 202 -23.81 -26.33 -4.16
CA ALA A 202 -24.04 -27.76 -3.95
C ALA A 202 -25.45 -28.23 -3.53
N GLU A 203 -26.19 -28.77 -4.50
CA GLU A 203 -27.17 -29.81 -4.22
C GLU A 203 -26.46 -31.18 -4.17
N SER A 204 -26.52 -31.82 -3.01
CA SER A 204 -26.34 -33.26 -2.75
C SER A 204 -25.07 -34.02 -3.24
N ALA A 205 -24.15 -34.21 -2.30
CA ALA A 205 -23.41 -35.45 -2.01
C ALA A 205 -23.01 -36.44 -3.14
N ALA A 206 -21.73 -36.43 -3.50
CA ALA A 206 -20.93 -37.64 -3.77
C ALA A 206 -19.45 -37.38 -3.43
N ALA A 207 -18.75 -38.36 -2.84
CA ALA A 207 -17.38 -38.22 -2.35
C ALA A 207 -16.32 -38.32 -3.48
N PRO A 208 -15.15 -37.64 -3.35
CA PRO A 208 -14.01 -37.87 -4.24
C PRO A 208 -12.77 -38.46 -3.54
N ALA A 209 -12.27 -39.55 -4.13
CA ALA A 209 -10.88 -39.99 -4.08
C ALA A 209 -10.59 -40.79 -5.37
N PRO A 210 -9.34 -40.92 -5.85
CA PRO A 210 -8.46 -39.81 -6.21
C PRO A 210 -7.85 -39.99 -7.63
N ALA A 211 -7.48 -38.88 -8.29
CA ALA A 211 -6.60 -38.82 -9.47
C ALA A 211 -5.95 -37.42 -9.47
N ALA A 212 -4.65 -37.20 -9.75
CA ALA A 212 -3.86 -37.60 -10.93
C ALA A 212 -4.50 -37.03 -12.22
N GLU A 213 -3.83 -36.26 -13.09
CA GLU A 213 -2.38 -36.06 -13.32
C GLU A 213 -2.05 -34.61 -13.73
N THR A 214 -0.77 -34.24 -13.63
CA THR A 214 -0.15 -33.12 -14.36
C THR A 214 0.01 -33.49 -15.85
N PRO A 215 0.10 -32.53 -16.80
CA PRO A 215 1.43 -32.00 -17.13
C PRO A 215 1.51 -30.51 -17.53
N ALA A 216 2.74 -29.99 -17.43
CA ALA A 216 3.22 -28.70 -17.99
C ALA A 216 3.68 -28.92 -19.48
N PRO A 217 4.50 -28.07 -20.18
CA PRO A 217 5.24 -26.86 -19.77
C PRO A 217 5.40 -25.72 -20.84
N ALA A 218 6.25 -24.72 -20.51
CA ALA A 218 7.02 -23.83 -21.41
C ALA A 218 6.24 -22.76 -22.23
N ALA A 219 6.72 -21.53 -22.49
CA ALA A 219 7.92 -20.74 -22.11
C ALA A 219 7.52 -19.23 -22.09
N ALA A 220 8.35 -18.17 -22.02
CA ALA A 220 9.81 -17.97 -22.09
C ALA A 220 10.23 -16.66 -21.35
N GLU A 221 11.48 -16.20 -21.58
CA GLU A 221 12.08 -14.93 -21.11
C GLU A 221 12.93 -14.34 -22.27
N PRO A 222 13.39 -13.06 -22.23
CA PRO A 222 14.76 -12.74 -21.78
C PRO A 222 14.84 -11.46 -20.89
N ALA A 223 15.71 -11.35 -19.86
CA ALA A 223 17.17 -11.13 -19.85
C ALA A 223 17.61 -9.78 -20.51
N ALA A 224 18.55 -8.96 -20.03
CA ALA A 224 19.51 -8.94 -18.89
C ALA A 224 19.74 -7.44 -18.45
N ALA A 225 20.58 -6.98 -17.51
CA ALA A 225 21.92 -7.40 -17.06
C ALA A 225 22.28 -6.90 -15.64
N ALA A 226 23.44 -7.31 -15.11
CA ALA A 226 23.83 -7.25 -13.69
C ALA A 226 25.06 -6.36 -13.38
N VAL A 227 25.30 -6.07 -12.09
CA VAL A 227 26.63 -5.90 -11.46
C VAL A 227 26.58 -6.50 -10.03
N GLU A 228 27.72 -7.00 -9.53
CA GLU A 228 27.82 -7.96 -8.42
C GLU A 228 28.28 -7.39 -7.05
N THR A 229 28.17 -8.26 -6.02
CA THR A 229 28.94 -8.32 -4.76
C THR A 229 28.83 -7.18 -3.73
N LYS A 230 28.49 -7.51 -2.47
CA LYS A 230 29.49 -8.02 -1.48
C LYS A 230 28.81 -8.54 -0.21
N ASP A 231 29.45 -9.50 0.46
CA ASP A 231 28.97 -10.16 1.67
C ASP A 231 28.67 -9.20 2.84
N GLY A 232 27.55 -9.42 3.52
CA GLY A 232 27.07 -8.54 4.58
C GLY A 232 25.82 -9.08 5.28
N ALA A 233 25.89 -10.33 5.76
CA ALA A 233 24.81 -10.95 6.52
C ALA A 233 24.64 -10.27 7.90
N ASP A 234 23.80 -9.23 7.96
CA ASP A 234 22.81 -9.07 9.04
C ASP A 234 21.81 -7.94 8.70
N LYS A 235 20.51 -8.20 8.88
CA LYS A 235 19.36 -7.30 8.61
C LYS A 235 19.02 -6.94 7.15
N GLY A 236 19.79 -7.34 6.14
CA GLY A 236 19.39 -7.22 4.73
C GLY A 236 18.45 -8.33 4.23
N ASP A 237 18.63 -9.54 4.75
CA ASP A 237 18.25 -10.75 4.00
C ASP A 237 16.76 -11.12 4.00
N LYS A 238 15.98 -10.74 5.02
CA LYS A 238 14.60 -11.26 5.16
C LYS A 238 13.69 -10.90 3.98
N THR A 239 13.73 -9.65 3.52
CA THR A 239 12.89 -9.21 2.40
C THR A 239 13.42 -9.73 1.07
N GLN A 240 14.74 -9.80 0.88
CA GLN A 240 15.34 -10.37 -0.33
C GLN A 240 15.08 -11.87 -0.44
N TRP A 241 15.24 -12.60 0.66
CA TRP A 241 14.84 -14.01 0.79
C TRP A 241 13.36 -14.19 0.43
N LEU A 242 12.48 -13.35 0.99
CA LEU A 242 11.05 -13.40 0.72
C LEU A 242 10.73 -13.15 -0.77
N GLN A 243 11.30 -12.10 -1.37
CA GLN A 243 11.11 -11.77 -2.79
C GLN A 243 11.59 -12.91 -3.69
N ASN A 244 12.77 -13.47 -3.41
CA ASN A 244 13.33 -14.60 -4.15
C ASN A 244 12.49 -15.89 -3.97
N ALA A 245 12.05 -16.17 -2.75
CA ALA A 245 11.18 -17.30 -2.43
C ALA A 245 9.82 -17.20 -3.13
N LEU A 246 9.17 -16.03 -3.09
CA LEU A 246 7.91 -15.80 -3.80
C LEU A 246 8.08 -15.92 -5.31
N ASN A 247 9.20 -15.44 -5.88
CA ASN A 247 9.52 -15.65 -7.30
C ASN A 247 9.68 -17.13 -7.65
N GLN A 248 10.39 -17.92 -6.84
CA GLN A 248 10.51 -19.38 -7.00
C GLN A 248 9.17 -20.11 -6.87
N LEU A 249 8.22 -19.54 -6.11
CA LEU A 249 6.87 -20.06 -5.92
C LEU A 249 5.85 -19.50 -6.93
N GLY A 250 6.30 -18.82 -7.99
CA GLY A 250 5.43 -18.37 -9.09
C GLY A 250 4.73 -17.02 -8.85
N ALA A 251 5.38 -16.08 -8.14
CA ALA A 251 4.89 -14.71 -8.03
C ALA A 251 4.75 -14.06 -9.42
N ASP A 252 3.55 -13.54 -9.67
CA ASP A 252 3.17 -12.87 -10.91
C ASP A 252 2.39 -11.58 -10.56
N PRO A 253 2.90 -10.39 -10.94
CA PRO A 253 4.16 -10.17 -11.67
C PRO A 253 5.42 -10.52 -10.84
N LYS A 254 6.48 -10.95 -11.54
CA LYS A 254 7.79 -11.29 -10.95
C LYS A 254 8.35 -10.09 -10.17
N LEU A 255 8.77 -10.33 -8.92
CA LEU A 255 9.26 -9.30 -8.01
C LEU A 255 10.72 -8.95 -8.30
N THR A 256 11.05 -7.66 -8.27
CA THR A 256 12.44 -7.21 -8.12
C THR A 256 12.95 -7.61 -6.74
N VAL A 257 14.13 -8.24 -6.66
CA VAL A 257 14.77 -8.62 -5.37
C VAL A 257 15.62 -7.45 -4.85
N ASP A 258 14.94 -6.34 -4.56
CA ASP A 258 15.56 -5.07 -4.12
C ASP A 258 15.67 -4.94 -2.58
N GLY A 259 15.16 -5.91 -1.83
CA GLY A 259 15.13 -5.91 -0.37
C GLY A 259 14.07 -4.98 0.24
N ARG A 260 13.21 -4.35 -0.57
CA ARG A 260 12.18 -3.42 -0.09
C ARG A 260 10.81 -4.08 -0.06
N PHE A 261 10.12 -3.96 1.07
CA PHE A 261 8.76 -4.49 1.22
C PHE A 261 7.75 -3.51 0.58
N GLY A 262 7.78 -3.43 -0.75
CA GLY A 262 6.88 -2.57 -1.53
C GLY A 262 5.49 -3.16 -1.77
N PRO A 263 4.58 -2.40 -2.43
CA PRO A 263 3.24 -2.86 -2.78
C PRO A 263 3.22 -4.14 -3.63
N ALA A 264 4.20 -4.32 -4.51
CA ALA A 264 4.37 -5.55 -5.29
C ALA A 264 4.66 -6.77 -4.39
N THR A 265 5.66 -6.65 -3.51
CA THR A 265 6.00 -7.68 -2.51
C THR A 265 4.79 -8.02 -1.65
N ARG A 266 4.04 -7.01 -1.17
CA ARG A 266 2.80 -7.20 -0.38
C ARG A 266 1.73 -7.99 -1.15
N ARG A 267 1.48 -7.64 -2.43
CA ARG A 267 0.51 -8.35 -3.29
C ARG A 267 0.92 -9.81 -3.53
N ALA A 268 2.20 -10.07 -3.77
CA ALA A 268 2.72 -11.43 -3.92
C ALA A 268 2.60 -12.25 -2.62
N VAL A 269 2.84 -11.63 -1.44
CA VAL A 269 2.58 -12.27 -0.14
C VAL A 269 1.10 -12.63 0.01
N MET A 270 0.17 -11.71 -0.27
CA MET A 270 -1.28 -11.98 -0.20
C MET A 270 -1.72 -13.11 -1.14
N LYS A 271 -1.21 -13.11 -2.39
CA LYS A 271 -1.46 -14.17 -3.39
C LYS A 271 -0.95 -15.52 -2.89
N PHE A 272 0.29 -15.57 -2.38
CA PHE A 272 0.86 -16.78 -1.78
C PHE A 272 0.07 -17.26 -0.56
N GLN A 273 -0.29 -16.37 0.37
CA GLN A 273 -1.07 -16.71 1.57
C GLN A 273 -2.40 -17.38 1.18
N THR A 274 -3.10 -16.81 0.18
CA THR A 274 -4.32 -17.40 -0.39
C THR A 274 -4.08 -18.80 -0.97
N THR A 275 -3.01 -18.99 -1.76
CA THR A 275 -2.64 -20.30 -2.33
C THR A 275 -2.17 -21.32 -1.27
N ALA A 276 -1.64 -20.85 -0.14
CA ALA A 276 -1.22 -21.67 0.98
C ALA A 276 -2.34 -21.97 2.00
N GLY A 277 -3.53 -21.40 1.83
CA GLY A 277 -4.67 -21.62 2.73
C GLY A 277 -4.54 -20.92 4.09
N ILE A 278 -3.73 -19.85 4.17
CA ILE A 278 -3.50 -19.06 5.39
C ILE A 278 -4.03 -17.62 5.22
N PRO A 279 -4.33 -16.87 6.30
CA PRO A 279 -4.91 -15.53 6.20
C PRO A 279 -4.08 -14.57 5.35
N ALA A 280 -4.71 -13.97 4.33
CA ALA A 280 -4.07 -13.11 3.34
C ALA A 280 -3.91 -11.65 3.83
N ASP A 281 -3.24 -11.45 4.96
CA ASP A 281 -3.02 -10.13 5.56
C ASP A 281 -1.90 -9.30 4.88
N GLY A 282 -1.16 -9.91 3.96
CA GLY A 282 -0.03 -9.30 3.27
C GLY A 282 1.16 -9.00 4.18
N LYS A 283 1.31 -9.72 5.29
CA LYS A 283 2.46 -9.64 6.19
C LYS A 283 3.21 -10.97 6.17
N ALA A 284 4.50 -10.92 5.90
CA ALA A 284 5.37 -12.10 5.97
C ALA A 284 5.74 -12.43 7.43
N GLY A 285 4.73 -12.79 8.24
CA GLY A 285 4.91 -13.27 9.61
C GLY A 285 5.40 -14.73 9.66
N PRO A 286 5.72 -15.26 10.86
CA PRO A 286 6.32 -16.59 11.02
C PRO A 286 5.53 -17.73 10.35
N ALA A 287 4.20 -17.70 10.39
CA ALA A 287 3.34 -18.67 9.71
C ALA A 287 3.48 -18.62 8.18
N THR A 288 3.61 -17.42 7.62
CA THR A 288 3.85 -17.22 6.18
C THR A 288 5.27 -17.66 5.79
N GLU A 289 6.28 -17.31 6.58
CA GLU A 289 7.66 -17.80 6.36
C GLU A 289 7.74 -19.33 6.40
N ALA A 290 7.03 -19.99 7.33
CA ALA A 290 6.99 -21.44 7.45
C ALA A 290 6.32 -22.11 6.25
N ALA A 291 5.15 -21.63 5.83
CA ALA A 291 4.46 -22.12 4.64
C ALA A 291 5.30 -21.95 3.36
N ILE A 292 6.02 -20.83 3.23
CA ILE A 292 6.97 -20.60 2.11
C ILE A 292 8.08 -21.65 2.13
N LYS A 293 8.71 -21.90 3.28
CA LYS A 293 9.78 -22.90 3.42
C LYS A 293 9.29 -24.32 3.11
N GLU A 294 8.09 -24.68 3.56
CA GLU A 294 7.46 -25.97 3.27
C GLU A 294 7.18 -26.14 1.77
N LYS A 295 6.64 -25.11 1.11
CA LYS A 295 6.37 -25.14 -0.34
C LYS A 295 7.67 -25.18 -1.15
N LEU A 296 8.69 -24.41 -0.78
CA LEU A 296 10.02 -24.47 -1.42
C LEU A 296 10.68 -25.85 -1.26
N ALA A 297 10.53 -26.49 -0.10
CA ALA A 297 11.05 -27.84 0.13
C ALA A 297 10.33 -28.92 -0.71
N LYS A 298 9.10 -28.65 -1.19
CA LYS A 298 8.32 -29.50 -2.10
C LYS A 298 8.55 -29.17 -3.59
N VAL A 299 9.31 -28.12 -3.89
CA VAL A 299 9.69 -27.67 -5.24
C VAL A 299 11.15 -28.08 -5.56
N ARG A 300 11.80 -28.79 -4.65
CA ARG A 300 13.21 -29.19 -4.70
C ARG A 300 13.37 -30.70 -4.77
#